data_AF-X1H3T4-F1
#
_entry.id   AF-X1H3T4-F1
#
_cell.length_a   1.000
_cell.length_b   1.000
_cell.length_c   1.000
_cell.angle_alpha   90.00
_cell.angle_beta   90.00
_cell.angle_gamma   90.00
#
_symmetry.space_group_name_H-M   'P 1'
#
loop_
_entity.id
_entity.type
_entity.pdbx_description
1 polymer ?
#
loop_
_entity_poly.entity_id
_entity_poly.type
_entity_poly.pdbx_seq_one_letter_code
_entity_poly.pdbx_strand_id
1 'polypeptide(L)'
;RDPDKRPNMSIIRDALHEQLTSGQHRLIFRQKVLSIDNPRVTIKTGTSSLSINYDQFNFIVEKVEGNVYFNNSKATVGIALPKSLVVTFGDSSEGPARTHLPMTVLVPEVVI
;
A
#
# COMPACT_ATOMS: atom_id res chain seq x y z
N ARG A 1 -40.02 -1.73 12.63
CA ARG A 1 -38.84 -1.27 11.86
C ARG A 1 -38.62 0.18 12.23
N ASP A 2 -37.46 0.50 12.79
CA ASP A 2 -37.14 1.82 13.31
C ASP A 2 -36.35 2.61 12.25
N PRO A 3 -36.94 3.68 11.66
CA PRO A 3 -36.28 4.47 10.63
C PRO A 3 -34.99 5.14 11.10
N ASP A 4 -34.90 5.48 12.40
CA ASP A 4 -33.80 6.24 12.97
C ASP A 4 -32.55 5.39 13.19
N LYS A 5 -32.68 4.06 13.12
CA LYS A 5 -31.56 3.11 13.15
C LYS A 5 -30.96 2.83 11.77
N ARG A 6 -31.48 3.44 10.70
CA ARG A 6 -30.97 3.23 9.35
C ARG A 6 -29.62 3.96 9.21
N PRO A 7 -28.53 3.26 8.85
CA PRO A 7 -27.26 3.92 8.56
C PRO A 7 -27.42 4.86 7.35
N ASN A 8 -26.62 5.92 7.35
CA ASN A 8 -26.57 6.84 6.21
C ASN A 8 -26.21 6.06 4.93
N MET A 9 -26.85 6.39 3.81
CA MET A 9 -26.57 5.77 2.51
C MET A 9 -25.10 5.92 2.10
N SER A 10 -24.39 6.96 2.57
CA SER A 10 -22.94 7.08 2.37
C SER A 10 -22.16 5.90 2.96
N ILE A 11 -22.48 5.50 4.20
CA ILE A 11 -21.82 4.37 4.87
C ILE A 11 -22.09 3.08 4.11
N ILE A 12 -23.32 2.88 3.64
CA ILE A 12 -23.69 1.69 2.87
C ILE A 12 -22.94 1.66 1.54
N ARG A 13 -22.89 2.80 0.83
CA ARG A 13 -22.16 2.92 -0.44
C ARG A 13 -20.67 2.63 -0.26
N ASP A 14 -20.05 3.21 0.77
CA ASP A 14 -18.62 3.05 1.00
C ASP A 14 -18.27 1.60 1.38
N ALA A 15 -19.11 0.95 2.21
CA ALA A 15 -18.98 -0.47 2.51
C ALA A 15 -19.17 -1.35 1.26
N LEU A 16 -20.16 -1.06 0.42
CA LEU A 16 -20.37 -1.78 -0.84
C LEU A 16 -19.18 -1.60 -1.79
N HIS A 17 -18.64 -0.38 -1.88
CA HIS A 17 -17.46 -0.10 -2.69
C HIS A 17 -16.26 -0.94 -2.26
N GLU A 18 -15.95 -1.00 -0.97
CA GLU A 18 -14.86 -1.84 -0.45
C GLU A 18 -15.08 -3.33 -0.76
N GLN A 19 -16.30 -3.84 -0.61
CA GLN A 19 -16.61 -5.24 -0.90
C GLN A 19 -16.51 -5.55 -2.39
N LEU A 20 -16.98 -4.65 -3.26
CA LEU A 20 -16.93 -4.84 -4.72
C LEU A 20 -15.52 -4.73 -5.30
N THR A 21 -14.65 -3.96 -4.66
CA THR A 21 -13.25 -3.74 -5.08
C THR A 21 -12.26 -4.70 -4.40
N SER A 22 -12.72 -5.51 -3.46
CA SER A 22 -11.90 -6.48 -2.74
C SER A 22 -11.16 -7.42 -3.70
N GLY A 23 -9.86 -7.61 -3.45
CA GLY A 23 -8.98 -8.47 -4.23
C GLY A 23 -8.56 -7.92 -5.60
N GLN A 24 -9.11 -6.79 -6.05
CA GLN A 24 -8.86 -6.25 -7.38
C GLN A 24 -7.75 -5.18 -7.43
N HIS A 25 -7.28 -4.68 -6.29
CA HIS A 25 -6.17 -3.74 -6.24
C HIS A 25 -4.86 -4.37 -6.73
N ARG A 26 -4.01 -3.56 -7.34
CA ARG A 26 -2.68 -3.98 -7.81
C ARG A 26 -1.62 -2.97 -7.42
N LEU A 27 -0.53 -3.42 -6.81
CA LEU A 27 0.64 -2.56 -6.56
C LEU A 27 1.65 -2.81 -7.67
N ILE A 28 1.97 -1.76 -8.43
CA ILE A 28 2.94 -1.81 -9.52
C ILE A 28 4.21 -1.09 -9.09
N PHE A 29 5.34 -1.77 -9.27
CA PHE A 29 6.66 -1.18 -9.08
C PHE A 29 7.67 -1.91 -9.96
N ARG A 30 8.55 -1.15 -10.64
CA ARG A 30 9.41 -1.70 -11.71
C ARG A 30 8.58 -2.49 -12.73
N GLN A 31 8.87 -3.78 -12.90
CA GLN A 31 8.17 -4.73 -13.77
C GLN A 31 7.43 -5.81 -12.95
N LYS A 32 7.18 -5.54 -11.66
CA LYS A 32 6.48 -6.46 -10.74
C LYS A 32 5.10 -5.92 -10.40
N VAL A 33 4.18 -6.86 -10.20
CA VAL A 33 2.82 -6.59 -9.77
C VAL A 33 2.54 -7.41 -8.51
N LEU A 34 2.10 -6.74 -7.45
CA LEU A 34 1.51 -7.37 -6.28
C LEU A 34 -0.01 -7.37 -6.44
N SER A 35 -0.63 -8.52 -6.23
CA SER A 35 -2.08 -8.75 -6.36
C SER A 35 -2.51 -9.80 -5.35
N ILE A 36 -3.79 -10.20 -5.37
CA ILE A 36 -4.28 -11.28 -4.53
C ILE A 36 -3.57 -12.63 -4.78
N ASP A 37 -3.12 -12.88 -6.02
CA ASP A 37 -2.41 -14.12 -6.39
C ASP A 37 -0.99 -14.16 -5.81
N ASN A 38 -0.39 -13.00 -5.60
CA ASN A 38 0.93 -12.83 -5.03
C ASN A 38 0.88 -11.69 -3.99
N PRO A 39 0.30 -11.93 -2.81
CA PRO A 39 -0.06 -10.84 -1.90
C PRO A 39 1.14 -10.29 -1.12
N ARG A 40 2.28 -10.97 -1.13
CA ARG A 40 3.46 -10.58 -0.33
C ARG A 40 4.67 -10.34 -1.19
N VAL A 41 5.41 -9.28 -0.88
CA VAL A 41 6.73 -9.05 -1.43
C VAL A 41 7.67 -8.51 -0.38
N THR A 42 8.93 -8.94 -0.46
CA THR A 42 10.02 -8.34 0.29
C THR A 42 11.03 -7.76 -0.70
N ILE A 43 11.34 -6.48 -0.52
CA ILE A 43 12.31 -5.73 -1.30
C ILE A 43 13.52 -5.52 -0.41
N LYS A 44 14.69 -5.91 -0.89
CA LYS A 44 15.97 -5.76 -0.18
C LYS A 44 16.90 -4.86 -0.98
N THR A 45 17.60 -3.98 -0.30
CA THR A 45 18.61 -3.10 -0.90
C THR A 45 19.68 -2.79 0.14
N GLY A 46 20.91 -3.28 -0.10
CA GLY A 46 21.99 -3.21 0.88
C GLY A 46 21.58 -3.89 2.19
N THR A 47 21.68 -3.16 3.30
CA THR A 47 21.28 -3.59 4.65
C THR A 47 19.81 -3.30 4.98
N SER A 48 19.08 -2.64 4.08
CA SER A 48 17.68 -2.25 4.31
C SER A 48 16.71 -3.20 3.61
N SER A 49 15.55 -3.43 4.23
CA SER A 49 14.49 -4.26 3.66
C SER A 49 13.09 -3.71 3.98
N LEU A 50 12.16 -3.98 3.07
CA LEU A 50 10.75 -3.61 3.19
C LEU A 50 9.89 -4.80 2.76
N SER A 51 9.03 -5.27 3.66
CA SER A 51 8.02 -6.29 3.37
C SER A 51 6.64 -5.65 3.33
N ILE A 52 5.90 -5.96 2.27
CA ILE A 52 4.54 -5.47 2.01
C ILE A 52 3.63 -6.68 1.84
N ASN A 53 2.47 -6.65 2.49
CA ASN A 53 1.40 -7.64 2.38
C ASN A 53 0.11 -6.98 1.90
N TYR A 54 -0.59 -7.62 0.97
CA TYR A 54 -1.93 -7.23 0.53
C TYR A 54 -2.97 -8.01 1.34
N ASP A 55 -3.87 -7.30 2.02
CA ASP A 55 -4.93 -7.90 2.86
C ASP A 55 -6.27 -8.02 2.12
N GLN A 56 -6.26 -7.92 0.78
CA GLN A 56 -7.41 -7.86 -0.13
C GLN A 56 -8.05 -6.47 -0.25
N PHE A 57 -7.74 -5.52 0.64
CA PHE A 57 -8.25 -4.14 0.57
C PHE A 57 -7.11 -3.13 0.40
N ASN A 58 -6.01 -3.33 1.12
CA ASN A 58 -4.90 -2.41 1.24
C ASN A 58 -3.55 -3.15 1.16
N PHE A 59 -2.54 -2.45 0.64
CA PHE A 59 -1.16 -2.89 0.73
C PHE A 59 -0.55 -2.35 2.02
N ILE A 60 -0.23 -3.23 2.97
CA ILE A 60 0.22 -2.88 4.31
C ILE A 60 1.69 -3.20 4.47
N VAL A 61 2.44 -2.32 5.15
CA VAL A 61 3.81 -2.59 5.54
C VAL A 61 3.84 -3.64 6.65
N GLU A 62 4.39 -4.81 6.33
CA GLU A 62 4.52 -5.93 7.28
C GLU A 62 5.82 -5.83 8.09
N LYS A 63 6.91 -5.41 7.45
CA LYS A 63 8.23 -5.31 8.09
C LYS A 63 9.10 -4.24 7.44
N VAL A 64 9.90 -3.56 8.26
CA VAL A 64 10.93 -2.62 7.82
C VAL A 64 12.23 -2.96 8.55
N GLU A 65 13.33 -3.08 7.82
CA GLU A 65 14.69 -3.17 8.36
C GLU A 65 15.56 -2.07 7.75
N GLY A 66 16.41 -1.46 8.57
CA GLY A 66 17.29 -0.39 8.13
C GLY A 66 16.56 0.94 7.86
N ASN A 67 17.10 1.71 6.92
CA ASN A 67 16.68 3.07 6.60
C ASN A 67 15.74 3.07 5.39
N VAL A 68 14.43 3.02 5.65
CA VAL A 68 13.40 3.04 4.60
C VAL A 68 12.46 4.22 4.81
N TYR A 69 12.16 4.94 3.73
CA TYR A 69 11.31 6.13 3.74
C TYR A 69 10.28 6.08 2.62
N PHE A 70 9.07 6.57 2.89
CA PHE A 70 8.01 6.80 1.91
C PHE A 70 7.83 8.31 1.73
N ASN A 71 8.04 8.83 0.52
CA ASN A 71 7.95 10.27 0.23
C ASN A 71 8.72 11.11 1.27
N ASN A 72 9.96 10.70 1.59
CA ASN A 72 10.85 11.29 2.60
C ASN A 72 10.41 11.17 4.07
N SER A 73 9.28 10.54 4.37
CA SER A 73 8.86 10.21 5.75
C SER A 73 9.28 8.79 6.11
N LYS A 74 9.67 8.53 7.37
CA LYS A 74 10.13 7.20 7.78
C LYS A 74 9.03 6.15 7.62
N ALA A 75 9.34 5.03 6.97
CA ALA A 75 8.40 3.93 6.81
C ALA A 75 8.10 3.30 8.17
N THR A 76 6.82 3.01 8.42
CA THR A 76 6.34 2.46 9.69
C THR A 76 5.53 1.19 9.43
N VAL A 77 5.77 0.15 10.22
CA VAL A 77 5.04 -1.12 10.15
C VAL A 77 3.55 -0.88 10.49
N GLY A 78 2.66 -1.58 9.80
CA GLY A 78 1.21 -1.49 9.97
C GLY A 78 0.54 -0.37 9.18
N ILE A 79 1.29 0.50 8.51
CA ILE A 79 0.72 1.57 7.68
C ILE A 79 0.36 1.04 6.29
N ALA A 80 -0.81 1.45 5.78
CA ALA A 80 -1.23 1.23 4.41
C ALA A 80 -0.47 2.15 3.45
N LEU A 81 -0.05 1.62 2.30
CA LEU A 81 0.64 2.38 1.27
C LEU A 81 -0.30 3.41 0.62
N PRO A 82 0.16 4.67 0.45
CA PRO A 82 -0.56 5.65 -0.36
C PRO A 82 -0.74 5.19 -1.82
N LYS A 83 -1.71 5.80 -2.53
CA LYS A 83 -1.99 5.48 -3.94
C LYS A 83 -0.77 5.60 -4.86
N SER A 84 0.12 6.54 -4.59
CA SER A 84 1.42 6.63 -5.27
C SER A 84 2.46 7.14 -4.28
N LEU A 85 3.64 6.54 -4.31
CA LEU A 85 4.75 6.92 -3.45
C LEU A 85 6.10 6.58 -4.09
N VAL A 86 7.15 7.20 -3.55
CA VAL A 86 8.53 6.79 -3.78
C VAL A 86 9.05 6.18 -2.49
N VAL A 87 9.42 4.90 -2.56
CA VAL A 87 10.17 4.23 -1.49
C VAL A 87 11.64 4.57 -1.67
N THR A 88 12.28 5.01 -0.59
CA THR A 88 13.71 5.28 -0.58
C THR A 88 14.40 4.38 0.43
N PHE A 89 15.44 3.67 -0.01
CA PHE A 89 16.34 2.89 0.82
C PHE A 89 17.65 3.66 1.01
N GLY A 90 18.12 3.74 2.25
CA GLY A 90 19.30 4.49 2.66
C GLY A 90 18.97 5.85 3.30
N ASP A 91 19.86 6.31 4.18
CA ASP A 91 19.73 7.60 4.88
C ASP A 91 20.44 8.76 4.16
N SER A 92 20.36 9.96 4.72
CA SER A 92 20.93 11.19 4.13
C SER A 92 22.46 11.16 4.02
N SER A 93 23.16 10.36 4.83
CA SER A 93 24.63 10.24 4.78
C SER A 93 25.11 9.49 3.54
N GLU A 94 24.26 8.62 2.96
CA GLU A 94 24.56 7.85 1.75
C GLU A 94 24.42 8.68 0.46
N GLY A 95 23.78 9.86 0.53
CA GLY A 95 23.66 10.80 -0.59
C GLY A 95 23.17 10.15 -1.90
N PRO A 96 23.97 10.14 -2.98
CA PRO A 96 23.58 9.57 -4.27
C PRO A 96 23.53 8.03 -4.29
N ALA A 97 24.05 7.34 -3.27
CA ALA A 97 24.00 5.87 -3.20
C ALA A 97 22.61 5.35 -2.77
N ARG A 98 21.71 6.23 -2.34
CA ARG A 98 20.33 5.88 -1.97
C ARG A 98 19.60 5.29 -3.17
N THR A 99 18.77 4.29 -2.91
CA THR A 99 17.93 3.67 -3.95
C THR A 99 16.51 4.18 -3.84
N HIS A 100 16.01 4.72 -4.95
CA HIS A 100 14.64 5.19 -5.07
C HIS A 100 13.82 4.23 -5.91
N LEU A 101 12.65 3.85 -5.40
CA LEU A 101 11.75 2.89 -6.01
C LEU A 101 10.33 3.49 -6.06
N PRO A 102 9.90 4.03 -7.20
CA PRO A 102 8.52 4.48 -7.37
C PRO A 102 7.57 3.28 -7.33
N MET A 103 6.44 3.46 -6.65
CA MET A 103 5.36 2.49 -6.55
C MET A 103 4.01 3.18 -6.77
N THR A 104 3.10 2.48 -7.42
CA THR A 104 1.74 2.97 -7.67
C THR A 104 0.74 1.86 -7.36
N VAL A 105 -0.26 2.19 -6.55
CA VAL A 105 -1.43 1.35 -6.30
C VAL A 105 -2.48 1.68 -7.36
N LEU A 106 -2.82 0.70 -8.18
CA LEU A 106 -4.00 0.72 -9.03
C LEU A 106 -5.21 0.29 -8.21
N VAL A 107 -6.22 1.15 -8.20
CA VAL A 107 -7.50 0.91 -7.54
C VAL A 107 -8.53 0.68 -8.63
N PRO A 108 -9.31 -0.41 -8.57
CA PRO A 108 -10.46 -0.60 -9.46
C PRO A 108 -11.50 0.52 -9.21
N GLU A 109 -12.01 1.12 -10.29
CA GLU A 109 -13.10 2.08 -10.17
C GLU A 109 -14.44 1.35 -10.29
N VAL A 110 -15.35 1.63 -9.36
CA VAL A 110 -16.71 1.11 -9.37
C VAL A 110 -17.65 2.30 -9.21
N VAL A 111 -18.53 2.49 -10.18
CA VAL A 111 -19.58 3.53 -10.15
C VAL A 111 -20.83 2.92 -9.54
N ILE A 112 -21.29 3.46 -8.41
CA ILE A 112 -22.45 2.99 -7.62
C ILE A 112 -23.44 4.13 -7.42
#